data_AF-A0A099KGY2-F1
#
_entry.id   AF-A0A099KGY2-F1
#
_cell.length_a   1.000
_cell.length_b   1.000
_cell.length_c   1.000
_cell.angle_alpha   90.00
_cell.angle_beta   90.00
_cell.angle_gamma   90.00
#
_symmetry.space_group_name_H-M   'P 1'
#
loop_
_entity.id
_entity.type
_entity.pdbx_description
1 polymer ?
#
loop_
_entity_poly.entity_id
_entity_poly.type
_entity_poly.pdbx_seq_one_letter_code
_entity_poly.pdbx_strand_id
1 'polypeptide(L)' 'MIRGGVLIKIARKARGMTQAFTADCHGVDVDTISRWERLKTPVPFDDAIWLITDVFKMSLTEALELAANENN' A
#
# COMPACT_ATOMS: atom_id res chain seq x y z
N MET A 1 -9.39 -13.01 2.41
CA MET A 1 -8.22 -12.39 3.08
C MET A 1 -7.63 -11.34 2.14
N ILE A 2 -7.55 -10.09 2.57
CA ILE A 2 -6.97 -9.00 1.77
C ILE A 2 -5.45 -9.22 1.69
N ARG A 3 -4.88 -9.13 0.47
CA ARG A 3 -3.42 -9.26 0.26
C ARG A 3 -2.74 -7.92 0.50
N GLY A 4 -1.52 -7.91 1.06
CA GLY A 4 -0.78 -6.69 1.37
C GLY A 4 -0.67 -5.71 0.20
N GLY A 5 -0.42 -6.21 -1.02
CA GLY A 5 -0.40 -5.38 -2.23
C GLY A 5 -1.72 -4.66 -2.54
N VAL A 6 -2.86 -5.29 -2.28
CA VAL A 6 -4.18 -4.64 -2.42
C VAL A 6 -4.36 -3.62 -1.31
N LEU A 7 -4.00 -3.96 -0.08
CA LEU A 7 -4.12 -3.06 1.07
C LEU A 7 -3.33 -1.76 0.88
N ILE A 8 -2.06 -1.84 0.48
CA ILE A 8 -1.23 -0.64 0.24
C ILE A 8 -1.77 0.19 -0.93
N LYS A 9 -2.32 -0.43 -1.98
CA LYS A 9 -2.90 0.27 -3.12
C LYS A 9 -4.11 1.12 -2.71
N ILE A 10 -4.99 0.53 -1.91
CA ILE A 10 -6.21 1.18 -1.41
C ILE A 10 -5.83 2.34 -0.49
N ALA A 11 -4.96 2.08 0.49
CA ALA A 11 -4.48 3.11 1.43
C ALA A 11 -3.77 4.27 0.69
N ARG A 12 -2.88 3.98 -0.25
CA ARG A 12 -2.19 4.99 -1.07
C ARG A 12 -3.18 5.87 -1.82
N LYS A 13 -4.16 5.25 -2.48
CA LYS A 13 -5.19 5.97 -3.23
C LYS A 13 -6.06 6.84 -2.33
N ALA A 14 -6.44 6.35 -1.15
CA ALA A 14 -7.20 7.11 -0.18
C ALA A 14 -6.47 8.37 0.31
N ARG A 15 -5.13 8.36 0.28
CA ARG A 15 -4.28 9.52 0.57
C ARG A 15 -3.92 10.37 -0.67
N GLY A 16 -4.42 10.03 -1.86
CA GLY A 16 -4.14 10.76 -3.09
C GLY A 16 -2.69 10.69 -3.56
N MET A 17 -1.90 9.74 -3.07
CA MET A 17 -0.47 9.63 -3.36
C MET A 17 -0.22 8.84 -4.65
N THR A 18 0.82 9.19 -5.39
CA THR A 18 1.24 8.46 -6.60
C THR A 18 2.16 7.28 -6.24
N GLN A 19 2.24 6.27 -7.11
CA GLN A 19 3.20 5.18 -6.92
C GLN A 19 4.65 5.69 -6.91
N ALA A 20 4.96 6.70 -7.74
CA ALA A 20 6.28 7.32 -7.78
C ALA A 20 6.64 7.98 -6.45
N PHE A 21 5.73 8.75 -5.85
CA PHE A 21 5.94 9.34 -4.54
C PHE A 21 6.19 8.26 -3.46
N THR A 22 5.38 7.19 -3.47
CA THR A 22 5.55 6.07 -2.53
C THR A 22 6.91 5.38 -2.69
N ALA A 23 7.34 5.17 -3.94
CA ALA A 23 8.61 4.58 -4.28
C ALA A 23 9.79 5.44 -3.79
N ASP A 24 9.74 6.75 -4.03
CA ASP A 24 10.74 7.72 -3.58
C ASP A 24 10.86 7.76 -2.05
N CYS A 25 9.74 7.74 -1.32
CA CYS A 25 9.77 7.70 0.14
C CYS A 25 10.38 6.39 0.67
N HIS A 26 10.08 5.26 0.04
CA HIS A 26 10.52 3.94 0.51
C HIS A 26 11.95 3.59 0.05
N GLY A 27 12.47 4.26 -0.98
CA GLY A 27 13.78 3.99 -1.55
C GLY A 27 13.81 2.77 -2.49
N VAL A 28 12.72 2.54 -3.22
CA VAL A 28 12.62 1.46 -4.22
C VAL A 28 12.24 2.02 -5.59
N ASP A 29 12.40 1.21 -6.65
CA ASP A 29 11.91 1.56 -7.97
C ASP A 29 10.37 1.59 -8.02
N VAL A 30 9.78 2.50 -8.81
CA VAL A 30 8.32 2.62 -8.99
C VAL A 30 7.68 1.32 -9.50
N ASP A 31 8.40 0.54 -10.30
CA ASP A 31 7.95 -0.78 -10.73
C ASP A 31 7.81 -1.76 -9.57
N THR A 32 8.59 -1.63 -8.51
CA THR A 32 8.48 -2.48 -7.31
C THR A 32 7.13 -2.23 -6.63
N ILE A 33 6.75 -0.97 -6.41
CA ILE A 33 5.42 -0.59 -5.90
C ILE A 33 4.33 -1.10 -6.85
N SER A 34 4.49 -0.91 -8.15
CA SER A 34 3.54 -1.39 -9.16
C SER A 34 3.36 -2.91 -9.14
N ARG A 35 4.45 -3.68 -9.03
CA ARG A 35 4.41 -5.15 -8.96
C ARG A 35 3.75 -5.63 -7.68
N TRP A 36 4.03 -5.00 -6.54
CA TRP A 36 3.36 -5.27 -5.27
C TRP A 36 1.86 -5.02 -5.36
N GLU A 37 1.44 -3.84 -5.83
CA GLU A 37 0.04 -3.45 -5.95
C GLU A 37 -0.76 -4.30 -6.96
N ARG A 38 -0.08 -4.87 -7.95
CA ARG A 38 -0.65 -5.77 -8.95
C ARG A 38 -0.53 -7.25 -8.59
N LEU A 39 -0.03 -7.56 -7.40
CA LEU A 39 0.17 -8.91 -6.89
C LEU A 39 1.07 -9.77 -7.81
N LYS A 40 2.00 -9.13 -8.54
CA LYS A 40 3.01 -9.80 -9.36
C LYS A 40 4.16 -10.32 -8.50
N THR A 41 4.49 -9.59 -7.45
CA THR A 41 5.40 -10.01 -6.38
C THR A 41 4.73 -9.73 -5.04
N PRO A 42 4.93 -10.59 -4.03
CA PRO A 42 4.45 -10.29 -2.69
C PRO A 42 5.23 -9.09 -2.14
N VAL A 43 4.51 -8.19 -1.46
CA VAL A 43 5.14 -7.17 -0.60
C VAL A 43 5.56 -7.84 0.71
N PRO A 44 6.78 -7.62 1.21
CA PRO A 44 7.16 -8.04 2.55
C PRO A 44 6.26 -7.40 3.62
N PHE A 45 6.05 -8.10 4.73
CA PHE A 45 5.13 -7.63 5.78
C PHE A 45 5.58 -6.28 6.35
N ASP A 46 6.86 -6.17 6.71
CA ASP A 46 7.42 -4.96 7.32
C ASP A 46 7.33 -3.76 6.37
N ASP A 47 7.58 -3.96 5.07
CA ASP A 47 7.43 -2.91 4.05
C ASP A 47 5.97 -2.46 3.92
N ALA A 48 5.02 -3.39 3.94
CA ALA A 48 3.60 -3.05 3.88
C ALA A 48 3.17 -2.26 5.12
N ILE A 49 3.63 -2.64 6.32
CA ILE A 49 3.35 -1.90 7.55
C ILE A 49 3.95 -0.50 7.47
N TRP A 50 5.24 -0.38 7.15
CA TRP A 50 5.94 0.88 7.07
C TRP A 50 5.31 1.83 6.05
N LEU A 51 4.93 1.34 4.86
CA LEU A 51 4.20 2.15 3.88
C LEU A 51 2.88 2.69 4.45
N ILE A 52 2.11 1.86 5.16
CA ILE A 52 0.83 2.27 5.75
C ILE A 52 1.03 3.28 6.88
N THR A 53 1.93 3.00 7.83
CA THR A 53 2.11 3.81 9.03
C THR A 53 2.92 5.07 8.78
N ASP A 54 4.04 4.94 8.07
CA ASP A 54 5.06 5.97 7.96
C ASP A 54 4.90 6.82 6.71
N VAL A 55 4.46 6.25 5.59
CA VAL A 55 4.26 7.02 4.34
C VAL A 55 2.82 7.52 4.24
N PHE A 56 1.84 6.64 4.37
CA PHE A 56 0.42 6.99 4.19
C PHE A 56 -0.19 7.64 5.44
N LYS A 57 0.53 7.64 6.58
CA LYS A 57 0.07 8.19 7.86
C LYS A 57 -1.32 7.64 8.21
N MET A 58 -1.42 6.32 8.19
CA MET A 58 -2.63 5.56 8.45
C MET A 58 -2.36 4.47 9.49
N SER A 59 -3.39 4.14 10.29
CA SER A 59 -3.32 2.91 11.08
C SER A 59 -3.62 1.68 10.19
N LEU A 60 -3.13 0.51 10.60
CA LEU A 60 -3.45 -0.74 9.90
C LEU A 60 -4.97 -1.01 9.91
N THR A 61 -5.66 -0.68 11.01
CA THR A 61 -7.11 -0.82 11.15
C THR A 61 -7.85 0.03 10.13
N GLU A 62 -7.50 1.32 10.02
CA GLU A 62 -8.09 2.25 9.04
C GLU A 62 -7.91 1.75 7.60
N ALA A 63 -6.72 1.24 7.27
CA ALA A 63 -6.45 0.67 5.95
C ALA A 63 -7.30 -0.58 5.67
N LEU A 64 -7.49 -1.46 6.67
CA LEU A 64 -8.31 -2.67 6.54
C LEU A 64 -9.80 -2.35 6.39
N GLU A 65 -10.29 -1.34 7.12
CA GLU A 65 -11.68 -0.86 7.01
C GLU A 65 -11.96 -0.29 5.62
N LEU A 66 -11.06 0.54 5.09
CA LEU A 66 -11.17 1.05 3.71
C LEU A 66 -11.21 -0.09 2.69
N ALA A 67 -10.33 -1.08 2.85
CA ALA A 67 -10.29 -2.22 1.95
C ALA A 67 -11.54 -3.12 2.05
N ALA A 68 -12.18 -3.21 3.22
CA ALA A 68 -13.45 -3.91 3.36
C ALA A 68 -14.59 -3.15 2.64
N ASN A 69 -14.59 -1.81 2.70
CA ASN A 69 -15.63 -0.98 2.10
C ASN A 69 -15.53 -0.85 0.57
N GLU A 70 -14.33 -0.90 -0.03
CA GLU A 70 -14.16 -0.85 -1.50
C GLU A 70 -14.57 -2.16 -2.21
N ASN A 71 -14.74 -3.26 -1.47
CA ASN A 71 -15.15 -4.57 -2.00
C ASN A 71 -16.65 -4.87 -1.83
N ASN A 72 -17.43 -3.93 -1.28
CA ASN A 72 -18.89 -3.96 -1.19
C ASN A 72 -19.50 -3.04 -2.25
#